data_AF-A0A225WTT6-F1
#
_entry.id   AF-A0A225WTT6-F1
#
_cell.length_a   1.000
_cell.length_b   1.000
_cell.length_c   1.000
_cell.angle_alpha   90.00
_cell.angle_beta   90.00
_cell.angle_gamma   90.00
#
_symmetry.space_group_name_H-M   'P 1'
#
loop_
_entity.id
_entity.type
_entity.pdbx_description
1 polymer ?
#
loop_
_entity_poly.entity_id
_entity_poly.type
_entity_poly.pdbx_seq_one_letter_code
_entity_poly.pdbx_strand_id
1 'polypeptide(L)'
;MAKPLSTISDSVSGDCVHRIDFARRGFLAGDLSRVLVKLPFLTVAAVVTDNTGTNRLVWTKMQREHPKVFFHGCVSHTLYLVVKDFVHRLP
;
A
#
# COMPACT_ATOMS: atom_id res chain seq x y z
N MET A 1 16.09 -20.48 11.59
CA MET A 1 16.20 -19.01 11.46
C MET A 1 15.54 -18.60 10.16
N ALA A 2 14.32 -18.04 10.24
CA ALA A 2 13.61 -17.56 9.06
C ALA A 2 14.18 -16.21 8.62
N LYS A 3 14.56 -16.09 7.34
CA LYS A 3 15.01 -14.84 6.73
C LYS A 3 13.88 -13.79 6.78
N PRO A 4 14.18 -12.51 7.01
CA PRO A 4 13.17 -11.45 6.94
C PRO A 4 12.62 -11.35 5.50
N LEU A 5 11.30 -11.22 5.36
CA LEU A 5 10.61 -10.99 4.08
C LEU A 5 11.06 -9.70 3.36
N SER A 6 11.82 -8.83 4.03
CA SER A 6 12.42 -7.63 3.44
C SER A 6 13.68 -7.90 2.61
N THR A 7 14.23 -9.12 2.62
CA THR A 7 15.48 -9.43 1.90
C THR A 7 15.25 -10.13 0.54
N ILE A 8 14.00 -10.47 0.19
CA ILE A 8 13.70 -11.08 -1.12
C ILE A 8 13.68 -10.01 -2.24
N SER A 9 13.49 -8.73 -1.91
CA SER A 9 13.57 -7.63 -2.87
C SER A 9 14.98 -7.37 -3.39
N ASP A 10 16.01 -7.78 -2.66
CA ASP A 10 17.38 -7.32 -2.93
C ASP A 10 18.16 -8.25 -3.87
N SER A 11 17.55 -9.36 -4.29
CA SER A 11 18.14 -10.35 -5.21
C SER A 11 17.51 -10.36 -6.61
N VAL A 12 16.64 -9.41 -6.92
CA VAL A 12 15.92 -9.34 -8.19
C VAL A 12 16.33 -8.05 -8.89
N SER A 13 16.79 -8.11 -10.16
CA SER A 13 17.22 -6.90 -10.88
C SER A 13 16.14 -5.82 -10.86
N GLY A 14 16.56 -4.54 -10.81
CA GLY A 14 15.65 -3.40 -10.63
C GLY A 14 14.48 -3.36 -11.63
N ASP A 15 14.69 -3.87 -12.85
CA ASP A 15 13.64 -3.98 -13.88
C ASP A 15 12.55 -5.01 -13.54
N CYS A 16 12.92 -6.13 -12.92
CA CYS A 16 11.97 -7.16 -12.51
C CYS A 16 11.15 -6.72 -11.29
N VAL A 17 11.77 -6.03 -10.32
CA VAL A 17 11.05 -5.45 -9.16
C VAL A 17 10.02 -4.42 -9.62
N HIS A 18 10.40 -3.52 -10.54
CA HIS A 18 9.49 -2.52 -11.11
C HIS A 18 8.29 -3.15 -11.82
N ARG A 19 8.50 -4.23 -12.56
CA ARG A 19 7.44 -4.93 -13.31
C ARG A 19 6.46 -5.64 -12.37
N ILE A 20 6.95 -6.25 -11.29
CA ILE A 20 6.13 -6.87 -10.24
C ILE A 20 5.30 -5.80 -9.50
N ASP A 21 5.92 -4.69 -9.10
CA ASP A 21 5.21 -3.59 -8.43
C ASP A 21 4.16 -2.94 -9.32
N PHE A 22 4.41 -2.85 -10.62
CA PHE A 22 3.43 -2.34 -11.59
C PHE A 22 2.22 -3.27 -11.73
N ALA A 23 2.44 -4.57 -11.90
CA ALA A 23 1.37 -5.57 -11.98
C ALA A 23 0.56 -5.61 -10.67
N ARG A 24 1.24 -5.59 -9.52
CA ARG A 24 0.61 -5.55 -8.20
C ARG A 24 -0.24 -4.30 -8.01
N ARG A 25 0.26 -3.12 -8.41
CA ARG A 25 -0.50 -1.87 -8.38
C ARG A 25 -1.76 -1.93 -9.24
N GLY A 26 -1.65 -2.47 -10.45
CA GLY A 26 -2.77 -2.64 -11.36
C GLY A 26 -3.86 -3.52 -10.76
N PHE A 27 -3.45 -4.67 -10.20
CA PHE A 27 -4.35 -5.58 -9.51
C PHE A 27 -5.04 -4.94 -8.29
N LEU A 28 -4.28 -4.30 -7.40
CA LEU A 28 -4.81 -3.68 -6.18
C LEU A 28 -5.80 -2.55 -6.49
N ALA A 29 -5.48 -1.68 -7.45
CA ALA A 29 -6.39 -0.61 -7.86
C ALA A 29 -7.69 -1.18 -8.44
N GLY A 30 -7.59 -2.18 -9.33
CA GLY A 30 -8.76 -2.82 -9.92
C GLY A 30 -9.64 -3.52 -8.88
N ASP A 31 -9.04 -4.18 -7.89
CA ASP A 31 -9.78 -4.82 -6.81
C ASP A 31 -10.50 -3.79 -5.92
N LEU A 32 -9.83 -2.68 -5.62
CA LEU A 32 -10.42 -1.61 -4.81
C LEU A 32 -11.60 -0.95 -5.53
N SER A 33 -11.46 -0.64 -6.82
CA SER A 33 -12.58 -0.14 -7.65
C SER A 33 -13.74 -1.15 -7.68
N ARG A 34 -13.45 -2.45 -7.80
CA ARG A 34 -14.47 -3.51 -7.78
C ARG A 34 -15.24 -3.54 -6.46
N VAL A 35 -14.57 -3.35 -5.32
CA VAL A 35 -15.22 -3.29 -4.00
C VAL A 35 -16.09 -2.04 -3.88
N LEU A 36 -15.59 -0.87 -4.30
CA LEU A 36 -16.33 0.38 -4.24
C LEU A 36 -17.64 0.31 -5.06
N VAL A 37 -17.61 -0.30 -6.25
CA VAL A 37 -18.79 -0.48 -7.10
C VAL A 37 -19.81 -1.45 -6.50
N LYS A 38 -19.37 -2.45 -5.72
CA LYS A 38 -20.25 -3.44 -5.07
C LYS A 38 -21.01 -2.90 -3.86
N LEU A 39 -20.68 -1.69 -3.40
CA LEU A 39 -21.29 -1.08 -2.21
C LEU A 39 -22.13 0.17 -2.57
N PRO A 40 -23.11 0.08 -3.49
CA PRO A 40 -23.85 1.25 -3.97
C PRO A 40 -24.73 1.90 -2.88
N PHE A 41 -25.01 1.17 -1.80
CA PHE A 41 -25.83 1.64 -0.68
C PHE A 41 -25.01 2.40 0.38
N LEU A 42 -23.68 2.41 0.29
CA LEU A 42 -22.79 3.13 1.22
C LEU A 42 -22.10 4.28 0.51
N THR A 43 -22.07 5.44 1.15
CA THR A 43 -21.14 6.50 0.77
C THR A 43 -19.81 6.22 1.44
N VAL A 44 -18.86 5.67 0.67
CA VAL A 44 -17.49 5.46 1.14
C VAL A 44 -16.78 6.82 1.19
N ALA A 45 -16.49 7.33 2.38
CA ALA A 45 -15.80 8.61 2.56
C ALA A 45 -14.27 8.47 2.46
N ALA A 46 -13.72 7.32 2.88
CA ALA A 46 -12.29 7.09 2.89
C ALA A 46 -11.93 5.60 2.76
N VAL A 47 -10.75 5.35 2.22
CA VAL A 47 -10.08 4.04 2.20
C VAL A 47 -8.73 4.19 2.88
N VAL A 48 -8.47 3.31 3.85
CA VAL A 48 -7.22 3.27 4.61
C VAL A 48 -6.51 1.95 4.36
N THR A 49 -5.27 1.99 3.86
CA THR A 49 -4.45 0.78 3.62
C THR A 49 -3.09 0.88 4.31
N ASP A 50 -2.30 -0.19 4.29
CA ASP A 50 -0.92 -0.13 4.77
C ASP A 50 -0.09 0.92 3.99
N ASN A 51 1.02 1.39 4.58
CA ASN A 51 1.82 2.51 4.06
C ASN A 51 2.88 2.10 3.02
N THR A 52 2.78 0.91 2.43
CA THR A 52 3.78 0.44 1.46
C THR A 52 3.85 1.35 0.24
N GLY A 53 5.02 1.38 -0.42
CA GLY A 53 5.22 2.18 -1.63
C GLY A 53 4.21 1.84 -2.74
N THR A 54 3.87 0.56 -2.90
CA THR A 54 2.87 0.11 -3.87
C THR A 54 1.48 0.71 -3.57
N ASN A 55 1.05 0.72 -2.31
CA ASN A 55 -0.24 1.30 -1.92
C ASN A 55 -0.29 2.82 -2.10
N ARG A 56 0.81 3.54 -1.80
CA ARG A 56 0.89 4.98 -2.12
C ARG A 56 0.62 5.28 -3.58
N LEU A 57 1.13 4.44 -4.48
CA LEU A 57 0.93 4.60 -5.92
C LEU A 57 -0.50 4.26 -6.34
N VAL A 58 -1.14 3.29 -5.66
CA VAL A 58 -2.58 3.01 -5.81
C VAL A 58 -3.42 4.20 -5.39
N TRP A 59 -3.12 4.84 -4.24
CA TRP A 59 -3.85 6.00 -3.75
C TRP A 59 -3.86 7.13 -4.77
N THR A 60 -2.70 7.46 -5.35
CA THR A 60 -2.61 8.52 -6.37
C THR A 60 -3.48 8.24 -7.58
N LYS A 61 -3.58 6.97 -8.01
CA LYS A 61 -4.47 6.58 -9.10
C LYS A 61 -5.94 6.69 -8.68
N MET A 62 -6.28 6.06 -7.56
CA MET A 62 -7.65 5.96 -7.07
C MET A 62 -8.24 7.32 -6.66
N GLN A 63 -7.42 8.24 -6.15
CA GLN A 63 -7.83 9.61 -5.82
C GLN A 63 -8.27 10.38 -7.07
N ARG A 64 -7.66 10.12 -8.24
CA ARG A 64 -8.10 10.73 -9.51
C ARG A 64 -9.41 10.12 -10.01
N GLU A 65 -9.57 8.81 -9.87
CA GLU A 65 -10.76 8.07 -10.32
C GLU A 65 -11.97 8.31 -9.40
N HIS A 66 -11.72 8.54 -8.10
CA HIS A 66 -12.71 8.72 -7.06
C HIS A 66 -12.39 9.97 -6.21
N PRO A 67 -12.52 11.20 -6.76
CA PRO A 67 -12.06 12.43 -6.11
C PRO A 67 -12.80 12.78 -4.81
N LYS A 68 -13.98 12.19 -4.58
CA LYS A 68 -14.77 12.38 -3.35
C LYS A 68 -14.42 11.41 -2.23
N VAL A 69 -13.53 10.45 -2.49
CA VAL A 69 -13.07 9.45 -1.52
C VAL A 69 -11.64 9.77 -1.12
N PHE A 70 -11.34 9.79 0.17
CA PHE A 70 -9.98 9.99 0.67
C PHE A 70 -9.19 8.68 0.71
N PHE A 71 -8.00 8.64 0.11
CA PHE A 71 -7.10 7.47 0.19
C PHE A 71 -5.89 7.80 1.07
N HIS A 72 -5.70 7.06 2.17
CA HIS A 72 -4.62 7.32 3.12
C HIS A 72 -3.98 6.05 3.68
N GLY A 73 -2.78 6.21 4.23
CA GLY A 73 -2.08 5.21 5.00
C GLY A 73 -2.62 4.98 6.41
N CYS A 74 -2.47 3.75 6.89
CA CYS A 74 -2.83 3.29 8.22
C CYS A 74 -1.91 3.89 9.30
N VAL A 75 -2.54 4.52 10.29
CA VAL A 75 -1.85 5.09 11.46
C VAL A 75 -1.11 4.02 12.27
N SER A 76 -1.72 2.84 12.45
CA SER A 76 -1.09 1.74 13.19
C SER A 76 0.20 1.26 12.51
N HIS A 77 0.24 1.26 11.17
CA HIS A 77 1.45 0.92 10.43
C HIS A 77 2.52 2.01 10.64
N THR A 78 2.14 3.30 10.58
CA THR A 78 3.08 4.39 10.91
C THR A 78 3.65 4.24 12.31
N LEU A 79 2.80 4.00 13.32
CA LEU A 79 3.23 3.85 14.70
C LEU A 79 4.21 2.69 14.87
N TYR A 80 3.90 1.54 14.25
CA TYR A 80 4.81 0.40 14.25
C TYR A 80 6.17 0.74 13.63
N LEU A 81 6.20 1.44 12.48
CA LEU A 81 7.45 1.84 11.84
C LEU A 81 8.25 2.82 12.70
N VAL A 82 7.58 3.75 13.38
CA VAL A 82 8.22 4.70 14.31
C VAL A 82 8.83 3.96 15.50
N VAL A 83 8.08 3.08 16.16
CA VAL A 83 8.59 2.28 17.28
C VAL A 83 9.74 1.39 16.82
N LYS A 84 9.61 0.74 15.65
CA LYS A 84 10.66 -0.09 15.07
C LYS A 84 11.93 0.72 14.86
N ASP A 85 11.85 1.92 14.28
CA ASP A 85 13.02 2.79 14.06
C ASP A 85 13.68 3.21 15.39
N PHE A 86 12.88 3.57 16.40
CA PHE A 86 13.42 3.89 17.73
C PHE A 86 14.16 2.70 18.35
N VAL A 87 13.57 1.51 18.32
CA VAL A 87 14.18 0.30 18.89
C VAL A 87 15.49 -0.07 18.18
N HIS A 88 15.59 0.11 16.85
CA HIS A 88 16.83 -0.14 16.12
C HIS A 88 17.97 0.83 16.48
N ARG A 89 17.66 1.97 17.08
CA ARG A 89 18.63 3.00 17.47
C ARG A 89 19.03 2.91 18.95
N LEU A 90 18.43 1.99 19.71
CA LEU A 90 18.86 1.72 21.08
C LEU A 90 20.25 1.07 21.06
N PRO A 91 21.13 1.44 22.01
CA PRO A 91 22.48 0.87 22.12
C PRO A 91 22.47 -0.62 22.49
#